data_AF-A0A059LRH4-F1
#
_entry.id   AF-A0A059LRH4-F1
#
_cell.length_a   1.000
_cell.length_b   1.000
_cell.length_c   1.000
_cell.angle_alpha   90.00
_cell.angle_beta   90.00
_cell.angle_gamma   90.00
#
_symmetry.space_group_name_H-M   'P 1'
#
loop_
_entity.id
_entity.type
_entity.pdbx_description
1 polymer ?
#
loop_
_entity_poly.entity_id
_entity_poly.type
_entity_poly.pdbx_seq_one_letter_code
_entity_poly.pdbx_strand_id
1 'polypeptide(L)'
;MLQFSSAYMISDSLFYVLLFTPSDVMFIVHHTISLLYVVGVVQSGHGAISAVVMYFLGEITSPLLNGLTFAETLHAGLRSRKAQVVHRYLSTLFTASFILIRTFVGLPTIAWFLYSLVWRSPAIHAGWRALMGVCVAIGMLGSQAWTVKLMAGLFRQWRLHLAIRAKAA
;
A
#
# COMPACT_ATOMS: atom_id res chain seq x y z
N MET A 1 5.06 -19.61 5.17
CA MET A 1 4.79 -18.16 5.32
C MET A 1 4.65 -17.46 3.98
N LEU A 2 5.68 -17.38 3.13
CA LEU A 2 5.56 -16.70 1.82
C LEU A 2 4.42 -17.25 0.95
N GLN A 3 4.25 -18.58 0.88
CA GLN A 3 3.14 -19.20 0.15
C GLN A 3 1.75 -18.81 0.68
N PHE A 4 1.60 -18.67 2.00
CA PHE A 4 0.36 -18.23 2.62
C PHE A 4 0.07 -16.76 2.28
N SER A 5 1.07 -15.88 2.40
CA SER A 5 0.95 -14.48 2.03
C SER A 5 0.66 -14.30 0.54
N SER A 6 1.26 -15.11 -0.34
CA SER A 6 0.95 -15.10 -1.78
C SER A 6 -0.48 -15.55 -2.06
N ALA A 7 -0.98 -16.60 -1.40
CA ALA A 7 -2.37 -17.03 -1.54
C ALA A 7 -3.36 -15.93 -1.12
N TYR A 8 -3.05 -15.22 -0.02
CA TYR A 8 -3.82 -14.08 0.43
C TYR A 8 -3.82 -12.93 -0.59
N MET A 9 -2.66 -12.55 -1.12
CA MET A 9 -2.58 -11.52 -2.18
C MET A 9 -3.37 -11.89 -3.44
N ILE A 10 -3.37 -13.17 -3.82
CA ILE A 10 -4.15 -13.66 -4.96
C ILE A 10 -5.64 -13.51 -4.67
N SER A 11 -6.08 -13.87 -3.46
CA SER A 11 -7.47 -13.67 -3.01
C SER A 11 -7.87 -12.19 -3.08
N ASP A 12 -7.02 -11.29 -2.58
CA ASP A 12 -7.25 -9.85 -2.64
C ASP A 12 -7.35 -9.35 -4.08
N SER A 13 -6.46 -9.83 -4.97
CA SER A 13 -6.48 -9.47 -6.38
C SER A 13 -7.77 -9.95 -7.07
N LEU A 14 -8.23 -11.17 -6.78
CA LEU A 14 -9.48 -11.70 -7.30
C LEU A 14 -10.69 -10.89 -6.81
N PHE A 15 -10.70 -10.44 -5.55
CA PHE A 15 -11.77 -9.62 -5.01
C PHE A 15 -11.97 -8.29 -5.77
N TYR A 16 -10.87 -7.68 -6.23
CA TYR A 16 -10.91 -6.43 -7.02
C TYR A 16 -11.08 -6.65 -8.53
N VAL A 17 -10.77 -7.84 -9.05
CA VAL A 17 -10.99 -8.21 -10.47
C VAL A 17 -12.43 -8.69 -10.71
N LEU A 18 -13.07 -9.33 -9.72
CA LEU A 18 -14.44 -9.83 -9.83
C LEU A 18 -15.50 -8.73 -9.64
N LEU A 19 -16.68 -8.97 -10.20
CA LEU A 19 -17.77 -8.02 -10.54
C LEU A 19 -18.37 -7.15 -9.41
N PHE A 20 -17.87 -7.20 -8.19
CA PHE A 20 -18.54 -6.63 -7.00
C PHE A 20 -17.90 -5.36 -6.45
N THR A 21 -16.77 -4.89 -7.01
CA THR A 21 -15.99 -3.77 -6.47
C THR A 21 -15.51 -2.86 -7.60
N PRO A 22 -15.52 -1.51 -7.45
CA PRO A 22 -14.86 -0.64 -8.42
C PRO A 22 -13.40 -1.05 -8.60
N SER A 23 -12.98 -1.27 -9.84
CA SER A 23 -11.65 -1.79 -10.16
C SER A 23 -10.56 -0.81 -9.74
N ASP A 24 -9.81 -1.16 -8.70
CA ASP A 24 -8.60 -0.44 -8.34
C ASP A 24 -7.42 -1.04 -9.11
N VAL A 25 -7.22 -0.52 -10.32
CA VAL A 25 -6.14 -0.96 -11.22
C VAL A 25 -4.77 -0.81 -10.54
N MET A 26 -4.57 0.21 -9.70
CA MET A 26 -3.30 0.43 -9.01
C MET A 26 -3.06 -0.67 -7.97
N PHE A 27 -4.10 -1.05 -7.23
CA PHE A 27 -4.05 -2.16 -6.28
C PHE A 27 -3.70 -3.49 -6.97
N ILE A 28 -4.38 -3.81 -8.07
CA ILE A 28 -4.17 -5.05 -8.83
C ILE A 28 -2.76 -5.11 -9.42
N VAL A 29 -2.30 -4.02 -10.03
CA VAL A 29 -0.93 -3.94 -10.57
C VAL A 29 0.09 -4.09 -9.46
N HIS A 30 -0.10 -3.40 -8.32
CA HIS A 30 0.78 -3.52 -7.16
C HIS A 30 0.85 -4.96 -6.62
N HIS A 31 -0.28 -5.64 -6.50
CA HIS A 31 -0.33 -7.02 -6.04
C HIS A 31 0.36 -7.97 -7.02
N THR A 32 0.15 -7.75 -8.32
CA THR A 32 0.76 -8.56 -9.38
C THR A 32 2.28 -8.45 -9.36
N ILE A 33 2.84 -7.22 -9.30
CA ILE A 33 4.31 -7.03 -9.27
C ILE A 33 4.94 -7.54 -7.96
N SER A 34 4.23 -7.41 -6.82
CA SER A 34 4.68 -7.95 -5.54
C SER A 34 4.67 -9.50 -5.54
N LEU A 35 3.67 -10.13 -6.18
CA LEU A 35 3.66 -11.59 -6.40
C LEU A 35 4.82 -12.04 -7.29
N LEU A 36 5.10 -11.33 -8.39
CA LEU A 36 6.25 -11.63 -9.26
C LEU A 36 7.58 -11.57 -8.50
N TYR A 37 7.74 -10.58 -7.62
CA TYR A 37 8.91 -10.50 -6.75
C TYR A 37 9.04 -11.73 -5.83
N VAL A 38 7.94 -12.14 -5.19
CA VAL A 38 7.95 -13.31 -4.28
C VAL A 38 8.22 -14.61 -5.02
N VAL A 39 7.70 -14.77 -6.24
CA VAL A 39 8.05 -15.90 -7.11
C VAL A 39 9.55 -15.93 -7.38
N GLY A 40 10.16 -14.76 -7.70
CA GLY A 40 11.61 -14.65 -7.87
C GLY A 40 12.41 -15.05 -6.62
N VAL A 41 11.92 -14.68 -5.43
CA VAL A 41 12.52 -15.08 -4.15
C VAL A 41 12.43 -16.59 -3.92
N VAL A 42 11.27 -17.19 -4.18
CA VAL A 42 11.06 -18.64 -4.02
C VAL A 42 11.91 -19.43 -5.02
N GLN A 43 11.97 -19.01 -6.28
CA GLN A 43 12.74 -19.70 -7.31
C GLN A 43 14.25 -19.57 -7.12
N SER A 44 14.72 -18.39 -6.70
CA SER A 44 16.15 -18.19 -6.46
C SER A 44 16.63 -18.76 -5.13
N GLY A 45 15.74 -19.02 -4.18
CA GLY A 45 16.09 -19.40 -2.80
C GLY A 45 16.73 -18.27 -1.98
N HIS A 46 16.72 -17.03 -2.48
CA HIS A 46 17.36 -15.86 -1.86
C HIS A 46 16.36 -14.71 -1.69
N GLY A 47 16.50 -13.93 -0.62
CA GLY A 47 15.65 -12.75 -0.36
C GLY A 47 14.42 -13.01 0.52
N ALA A 48 14.43 -14.09 1.32
CA ALA A 48 13.33 -14.38 2.24
C ALA A 48 13.08 -13.23 3.24
N ILE A 49 14.15 -12.67 3.81
CA ILE A 49 14.06 -11.55 4.77
C ILE A 49 13.43 -10.32 4.10
N SER A 50 13.91 -9.95 2.91
CA SER A 50 13.37 -8.79 2.18
C SER A 50 11.91 -9.00 1.81
N ALA A 51 11.51 -10.20 1.38
CA ALA A 51 10.11 -10.51 1.09
C ALA A 51 9.22 -10.41 2.35
N VAL A 52 9.64 -10.96 3.48
CA VAL A 52 8.87 -10.87 4.75
C VAL A 52 8.74 -9.42 5.21
N VAL A 53 9.83 -8.64 5.17
CA VAL A 53 9.78 -7.23 5.58
C VAL A 53 8.92 -6.39 4.63
N MET A 54 9.01 -6.61 3.32
CA MET A 54 8.16 -5.93 2.35
C MET A 54 6.68 -6.26 2.56
N TYR A 55 6.35 -7.52 2.85
CA TYR A 55 4.99 -7.92 3.22
C TYR A 55 4.52 -7.23 4.49
N PHE A 56 5.33 -7.24 5.53
CA PHE A 56 4.98 -6.60 6.79
C PHE A 56 4.71 -5.09 6.62
N LEU A 57 5.58 -4.38 5.91
CA LEU A 57 5.38 -2.96 5.58
C LEU A 57 4.16 -2.75 4.68
N GLY A 58 3.88 -3.73 3.83
CA GLY A 58 2.65 -3.89 3.05
C GLY A 58 1.39 -3.87 3.91
N GLU A 59 1.36 -4.78 4.87
CA GLU A 59 0.14 -5.18 5.55
C GLU A 59 -0.13 -4.48 6.87
N ILE A 60 0.88 -3.88 7.50
CA ILE A 60 0.71 -3.26 8.81
C ILE A 60 -0.34 -2.13 8.80
N THR A 61 -0.56 -1.50 7.64
CA THR A 61 -1.60 -0.48 7.45
C THR A 61 -2.94 -1.02 6.95
N SER A 62 -3.03 -2.30 6.58
CA SER A 62 -4.23 -2.92 6.00
C SER A 62 -5.46 -2.91 6.92
N PRO A 63 -5.34 -3.12 8.25
CA PRO A 63 -6.52 -3.00 9.14
C PRO A 63 -7.17 -1.62 9.09
N LEU A 64 -6.35 -0.56 8.99
CA LEU A 64 -6.84 0.82 8.86
C LEU A 64 -7.46 1.08 7.49
N LEU A 65 -6.84 0.55 6.42
CA LEU A 65 -7.37 0.65 5.07
C LEU A 65 -8.75 -0.03 4.96
N ASN A 66 -8.87 -1.28 5.42
CA ASN A 66 -10.11 -2.03 5.37
C ASN A 66 -11.22 -1.36 6.19
N GLY A 67 -10.87 -0.85 7.38
CA GLY A 67 -11.79 -0.06 8.20
C GLY A 67 -12.24 1.22 7.50
N LEU A 68 -11.33 1.92 6.81
CA LEU A 68 -11.64 3.11 6.03
C LEU A 68 -12.57 2.78 4.86
N THR A 69 -12.28 1.73 4.08
CA THR A 69 -13.14 1.30 2.96
C THR A 69 -14.56 0.97 3.43
N PHE A 70 -14.71 0.27 4.55
CA PHE A 70 -16.03 0.01 5.13
C PHE A 70 -16.74 1.30 5.56
N ALA A 71 -16.00 2.22 6.20
CA ALA A 71 -16.55 3.52 6.60
C ALA A 71 -16.95 4.39 5.40
N GLU A 72 -16.22 4.31 4.28
CA GLU A 72 -16.57 4.98 3.01
C GLU A 72 -17.89 4.44 2.44
N THR A 73 -18.06 3.11 2.39
CA THR A 73 -19.31 2.50 1.93
C THR A 73 -20.50 2.91 2.80
N LEU A 74 -20.33 2.90 4.13
CA LEU A 74 -21.37 3.34 5.06
C LEU A 74 -21.68 4.83 4.95
N HIS A 75 -20.67 5.68 4.77
CA HIS A 75 -20.85 7.12 4.60
C HIS A 75 -21.64 7.41 3.32
N ALA A 76 -21.31 6.75 2.21
CA ALA A 76 -22.01 6.90 0.94
C ALA A 76 -23.50 6.49 1.04
N GLY A 77 -23.80 5.41 1.76
CA GLY A 77 -25.17 4.88 1.89
C GLY A 77 -26.04 5.58 2.95
N LEU A 78 -25.52 5.85 4.15
CA LEU A 78 -26.33 6.27 5.31
C LEU A 78 -26.36 7.79 5.53
N ARG A 79 -25.41 8.55 4.97
CA ARG A 79 -25.23 10.01 5.15
C ARG A 79 -25.37 10.52 6.61
N SER A 80 -25.12 9.67 7.61
CA SER A 80 -25.32 10.02 9.02
C SER A 80 -24.15 10.83 9.57
N ARG A 81 -24.41 11.73 10.54
CA ARG A 81 -23.37 12.52 11.21
C ARG A 81 -22.32 11.64 11.90
N LYS A 82 -22.73 10.48 12.45
CA LYS A 82 -21.83 9.51 13.08
C LYS A 82 -20.91 8.86 12.04
N ALA A 83 -21.44 8.46 10.88
CA ALA A 83 -20.64 7.90 9.79
C ALA A 83 -19.57 8.89 9.28
N GLN A 84 -19.93 10.18 9.15
CA GLN A 84 -18.98 11.23 8.78
C GLN A 84 -17.83 11.40 9.79
N VAL A 85 -18.13 11.30 11.10
CA VAL A 85 -17.12 11.41 12.16
C VAL A 85 -16.16 10.23 12.08
N VAL A 86 -16.69 8.99 12.02
CA VAL A 86 -15.89 7.77 11.91
C VAL A 86 -14.99 7.81 10.67
N HIS A 87 -15.56 8.17 9.51
CA HIS A 87 -14.82 8.31 8.26
C HIS A 87 -13.67 9.33 8.38
N ARG A 88 -13.91 10.50 8.97
CA ARG A 88 -12.84 11.53 9.15
C ARG A 88 -11.71 11.04 10.06
N TYR A 89 -12.04 10.40 11.18
CA TYR A 89 -11.03 9.85 12.09
C TYR A 89 -10.20 8.76 11.42
N LEU A 90 -10.86 7.78 10.78
CA LEU A 90 -10.15 6.70 10.08
C LEU A 90 -9.33 7.20 8.91
N SER A 91 -9.84 8.16 8.13
CA SER A 91 -9.10 8.75 7.00
C SER A 91 -7.83 9.47 7.47
N THR A 92 -7.91 10.22 8.57
CA THR A 92 -6.75 10.92 9.15
C THR A 92 -5.75 9.93 9.72
N LEU A 93 -6.23 8.94 10.49
CA LEU A 93 -5.38 7.93 11.11
C LEU A 93 -4.68 7.07 10.05
N PHE A 94 -5.42 6.56 9.06
CA PHE A 94 -4.85 5.82 7.93
C PHE A 94 -3.81 6.66 7.19
N THR A 95 -4.10 7.92 6.86
CA THR A 95 -3.15 8.78 6.14
C THR A 95 -1.85 8.96 6.93
N ALA A 96 -1.94 9.26 8.23
CA ALA A 96 -0.77 9.44 9.08
C ALA A 96 0.05 8.16 9.21
N SER A 97 -0.60 7.03 9.50
CA SER A 97 0.05 5.72 9.60
C SER A 97 0.68 5.29 8.27
N PHE A 98 -0.01 5.53 7.15
CA PHE A 98 0.48 5.20 5.81
C PHE A 98 1.73 6.00 5.47
N ILE A 99 1.75 7.31 5.71
CA ILE A 99 2.93 8.16 5.48
C ILE A 99 4.10 7.70 6.35
N LEU A 100 3.86 7.47 7.65
CA LEU A 100 4.88 7.02 8.59
C LEU A 100 5.52 5.70 8.13
N ILE A 101 4.69 4.70 7.88
CA ILE A 101 5.17 3.37 7.52
C ILE A 101 5.76 3.33 6.12
N ARG A 102 5.12 3.95 5.12
CA ARG A 102 5.53 3.79 3.71
C ARG A 102 6.64 4.74 3.29
N THR A 103 6.67 5.95 3.84
CA THR A 103 7.66 6.97 3.44
C THR A 103 8.82 7.01 4.42
N PHE A 104 8.57 7.05 5.73
CA PHE A 104 9.67 7.19 6.70
C PHE A 104 10.34 5.86 7.05
N VAL A 105 9.60 4.77 7.17
CA VAL A 105 10.16 3.45 7.44
C VAL A 105 10.42 2.67 6.15
N GLY A 106 9.42 2.60 5.28
CA GLY A 106 9.41 1.74 4.11
C GLY A 106 10.42 2.16 3.06
N LEU A 107 10.48 3.45 2.71
CA LEU A 107 11.40 3.96 1.69
C LEU A 107 12.87 3.63 2.00
N PRO A 108 13.45 3.97 3.17
CA PRO A 108 14.85 3.65 3.45
C PRO A 108 15.10 2.14 3.54
N THR A 109 14.18 1.38 4.15
CA THR A 109 14.33 -0.08 4.27
C THR A 109 14.30 -0.77 2.91
N ILE A 110 13.35 -0.40 2.04
CA ILE A 110 13.23 -0.97 0.68
C ILE A 110 14.40 -0.52 -0.20
N ALA A 111 14.85 0.73 -0.08
CA ALA A 111 16.02 1.22 -0.82
C ALA A 111 17.28 0.42 -0.46
N TRP A 112 17.47 0.08 0.82
CA TRP A 112 18.57 -0.79 1.25
C TRP A 112 18.49 -2.20 0.65
N PHE A 113 17.30 -2.80 0.63
CA PHE A 113 17.11 -4.11 0.01
C PHE A 113 17.30 -4.07 -1.50
N LEU A 114 16.85 -3.02 -2.17
CA LEU A 114 17.06 -2.83 -3.60
C LEU A 114 18.54 -2.67 -3.94
N TYR A 115 19.26 -1.86 -3.17
CA TYR A 115 20.72 -1.72 -3.30
C TYR A 115 21.42 -3.08 -3.10
N SER A 116 21.03 -3.83 -2.07
CA SER A 116 21.61 -5.14 -1.77
C SER A 116 21.30 -6.17 -2.87
N LEU A 117 20.08 -6.15 -3.43
CA LEU A 117 19.67 -7.02 -4.53
C LEU A 117 20.48 -6.75 -5.79
N VAL A 118 20.61 -5.48 -6.19
CA VAL A 118 21.27 -5.11 -7.44
C VAL A 118 22.79 -5.32 -7.35
N TRP A 119 23.42 -4.85 -6.27
CA TRP A 119 24.88 -4.71 -6.20
C TRP A 119 25.57 -5.76 -5.33
N ARG A 120 24.87 -6.39 -4.38
CA ARG A 120 25.49 -7.27 -3.37
C ARG A 120 25.04 -8.73 -3.44
N SER A 121 24.24 -9.09 -4.43
CA SER A 121 23.67 -10.45 -4.54
C SER A 121 24.16 -11.17 -5.81
N PRO A 122 25.46 -11.49 -5.93
CA PRO A 122 26.00 -12.17 -7.12
C PRO A 122 25.43 -13.58 -7.31
N ALA A 123 24.94 -14.21 -6.23
CA ALA A 123 24.27 -15.52 -6.25
C ALA A 123 22.97 -15.53 -7.07
N ILE A 124 22.36 -14.37 -7.32
CA ILE A 124 21.15 -14.24 -8.12
C ILE A 124 21.54 -13.84 -9.54
N HIS A 125 21.05 -14.60 -10.53
CA HIS A 125 21.29 -14.33 -11.94
C HIS A 125 20.95 -12.86 -12.31
N ALA A 126 21.77 -12.22 -13.13
CA ALA A 126 21.66 -10.78 -13.42
C ALA A 126 20.28 -10.39 -13.98
N GLY A 127 19.71 -11.21 -14.87
CA GLY A 127 18.35 -10.99 -15.39
C GLY A 127 17.28 -11.02 -14.30
N TRP A 128 17.41 -11.93 -13.33
CA TRP A 128 16.49 -12.02 -12.19
C TRP A 128 16.64 -10.85 -11.22
N ARG A 129 17.87 -10.39 -10.98
CA ARG A 129 18.13 -9.17 -10.19
C ARG A 129 17.48 -7.95 -10.83
N ALA A 130 17.63 -7.79 -12.14
CA ALA A 130 17.03 -6.68 -12.87
C ALA A 130 15.50 -6.73 -12.80
N LEU A 131 14.88 -7.87 -13.08
CA LEU A 131 13.43 -8.04 -13.03
C LEU A 131 12.87 -7.75 -11.62
N MET A 132 13.42 -8.39 -10.59
CA MET A 132 13.00 -8.15 -9.20
C MET A 132 13.23 -6.71 -8.77
N GLY A 133 14.35 -6.10 -9.18
CA GLY A 133 14.65 -4.70 -8.90
C GLY A 133 13.63 -3.75 -9.51
N VAL A 134 13.22 -3.99 -10.75
CA VAL A 134 12.16 -3.23 -11.43
C VAL A 134 10.82 -3.40 -10.72
N CYS A 135 10.43 -4.63 -10.35
CA CYS A 135 9.19 -4.88 -9.61
C CYS A 135 9.14 -4.07 -8.31
N VAL A 136 10.21 -4.11 -7.51
CA VAL A 136 10.32 -3.38 -6.25
C VAL A 136 10.28 -1.86 -6.49
N ALA A 137 10.99 -1.36 -7.50
CA ALA A 137 11.01 0.06 -7.83
C ALA A 137 9.62 0.58 -8.24
N ILE A 138 8.91 -0.14 -9.11
CA ILE A 138 7.54 0.20 -9.52
C ILE A 138 6.59 0.16 -8.32
N GLY A 139 6.68 -0.87 -7.48
CA GLY A 139 5.86 -0.97 -6.26
C GLY A 139 6.09 0.20 -5.31
N MET A 140 7.35 0.62 -5.15
CA MET A 140 7.70 1.76 -4.31
C MET A 140 7.19 3.09 -4.90
N LEU A 141 7.30 3.29 -6.22
CA LEU A 141 6.75 4.47 -6.90
C LEU A 141 5.22 4.54 -6.74
N GLY A 142 4.52 3.42 -6.93
CA GLY A 142 3.07 3.33 -6.71
C GLY A 142 2.69 3.69 -5.27
N SER A 143 3.45 3.19 -4.28
CA SER A 143 3.23 3.53 -2.88
C SER A 143 3.41 5.03 -2.61
N GLN A 144 4.42 5.67 -3.20
CA GLN A 144 4.64 7.12 -3.00
C GLN A 144 3.62 7.97 -3.75
N ALA A 145 3.19 7.54 -4.95
CA ALA A 145 2.09 8.20 -5.65
C ALA A 145 0.80 8.20 -4.81
N TRP A 146 0.54 7.09 -4.11
CA TRP A 146 -0.59 7.03 -3.19
C TRP A 146 -0.42 7.94 -1.97
N THR A 147 0.79 8.02 -1.39
CA THR A 147 1.11 8.99 -0.33
C THR A 147 0.75 10.42 -0.75
N VAL A 148 1.17 10.84 -1.95
CA VAL A 148 0.86 12.18 -2.46
C VAL A 148 -0.66 12.40 -2.59
N LYS A 149 -1.39 11.41 -3.11
CA LYS A 149 -2.86 11.45 -3.22
C LYS A 149 -3.53 11.60 -1.85
N LEU A 150 -3.08 10.84 -0.85
CA LEU A 150 -3.62 10.91 0.52
C LEU A 150 -3.34 12.26 1.18
N MET A 151 -2.12 12.77 1.04
CA MET A 151 -1.76 14.11 1.54
C MET A 151 -2.64 15.20 0.91
N ALA A 152 -2.80 15.17 -0.42
CA ALA A 152 -3.66 16.13 -1.12
C ALA A 152 -5.13 16.05 -0.65
N GLY A 153 -5.63 14.85 -0.37
CA GLY A 153 -6.96 14.63 0.22
C GLY A 153 -7.09 15.25 1.62
N LEU A 154 -6.12 15.00 2.50
CA LEU A 154 -6.12 15.52 3.87
C LEU A 154 -6.03 17.05 3.90
N PHE A 155 -5.13 17.65 3.10
CA PHE A 155 -5.00 19.11 2.99
C PHE A 155 -6.30 19.76 2.51
N ARG A 156 -7.00 19.13 1.57
CA ARG A 156 -8.31 19.62 1.09
C ARG A 156 -9.35 19.60 2.21
N GLN A 157 -9.43 18.52 2.98
CA GLN A 157 -10.35 18.42 4.12
C GLN A 157 -10.06 19.50 5.17
N TRP A 158 -8.79 19.72 5.50
CA TRP A 158 -8.39 20.74 6.47
C TRP A 158 -8.74 22.15 6.02
N ARG A 159 -8.47 22.49 4.75
CA ARG A 159 -8.84 23.79 4.17
C ARG A 159 -10.34 24.05 4.25
N LEU A 160 -11.17 23.05 3.91
CA LEU A 160 -12.63 23.16 4.01
C LEU A 160 -13.09 23.40 5.45
N HIS A 161 -12.52 22.68 6.41
CA HIS A 161 -12.84 22.84 7.82
C HIS A 161 -12.48 24.23 8.35
N LEU A 162 -11.31 24.76 7.99
CA LEU A 162 -10.89 26.12 8.36
C LEU A 162 -11.82 27.18 7.75
N ALA A 163 -12.21 27.03 6.49
CA ALA A 163 -13.14 27.95 5.83
C ALA A 163 -14.54 27.95 6.48
N ILE A 164 -15.04 26.78 6.90
CA ILE A 164 -16.32 26.68 7.62
C ILE A 164 -16.22 27.38 8.98
N ARG A 165 -15.13 27.15 9.72
CA ARG A 165 -14.91 27.81 11.02
C ARG A 165 -14.82 29.34 10.89
N ALA A 166 -14.12 29.84 9.87
CA ALA A 166 -13.99 31.27 9.61
C ALA A 166 -15.32 31.95 9.23
N LYS A 167 -16.28 31.22 8.66
CA LYS A 167 -17.64 31.74 8.35
C LYS A 167 -18.60 31.68 9.53
N ALA A 168 -18.25 30.95 10.58
CA ALA A 168 -19.08 30.76 11.77
C ALA A 168 -18.64 31.62 12.97
N ALA A 169 -17.52 32.34 12.82
CA ALA A 169 -17.00 33.34 13.75
C ALA A 169 -17.36 34.74 13.22
#